data_AF-A0A7V9ZQN3-F1
#
_entry.id   AF-A0A7V9ZQN3-F1
#
_cell.length_a   1.000
_cell.length_b   1.000
_cell.length_c   1.000
_cell.angle_alpha   90.00
_cell.angle_beta   90.00
_cell.angle_gamma   90.00
#
_symmetry.space_group_name_H-M   'P 1'
#
loop_
_entity.id
_entity.type
_entity.pdbx_description
1 polymer ?
#
loop_
_entity_poly.entity_id
_entity_poly.type
_entity_poly.pdbx_seq_one_letter_code
_entity_poly.pdbx_strand_id
1 'polypeptide(L)' 'MPELRGEQATPEIKAEWERAYGFYRESPGDPRDKKNDRTERIGYVAQMMSLTHKQAKRRIRNYEAWQRNLKNGLVAS' A
#
# COMPACT_ATOMS: atom_id res chain seq x y z
N MET A 1 8.15 -1.20 -20.23
CA MET A 1 8.55 -1.69 -18.89
C MET A 1 7.61 -1.07 -17.87
N PRO A 2 7.00 -1.83 -16.93
CA PRO A 2 6.29 -1.19 -15.83
C PRO A 2 7.29 -0.38 -15.00
N GLU A 3 6.99 0.91 -14.79
CA GLU A 3 7.82 1.84 -14.00
C GLU A 3 8.20 1.22 -12.63
N LEU A 4 9.49 1.28 -12.27
CA LEU A 4 9.96 0.83 -10.96
C LEU A 4 9.36 1.73 -9.86
N ARG A 5 8.28 1.25 -9.23
CA ARG A 5 7.65 1.94 -8.11
C ARG A 5 8.67 2.14 -6.98
N GLY A 6 8.77 3.37 -6.48
CA GLY A 6 9.72 3.77 -5.45
C GLY A 6 10.97 4.50 -5.99
N GLU A 7 11.32 4.34 -7.27
CA GLU A 7 12.45 5.07 -7.86
C GLU A 7 12.10 6.54 -8.12
N GLN A 8 10.95 6.79 -8.75
CA GLN A 8 10.48 8.14 -9.10
C GLN A 8 9.63 8.80 -8.00
N ALA A 9 9.40 8.10 -6.89
CA ALA A 9 8.54 8.61 -5.81
C ALA A 9 9.34 9.53 -4.88
N THR A 10 8.81 10.72 -4.60
CA THR A 10 9.38 11.60 -3.58
C THR A 10 9.32 10.95 -2.20
N PRO A 11 10.17 11.37 -1.25
CA PRO A 11 10.11 10.88 0.14
C PRO A 11 8.72 11.03 0.77
N GLU A 12 8.01 12.12 0.47
CA GLU A 12 6.65 12.38 0.96
C GLU A 12 5.66 11.34 0.43
N ILE A 13 5.75 10.99 -0.86
CA ILE A 13 4.92 9.97 -1.48
C ILE A 13 5.21 8.58 -0.87
N LYS A 14 6.48 8.27 -0.60
CA LYS A 14 6.89 7.02 0.06
C LYS A 14 6.33 6.96 1.49
N ALA A 15 6.39 8.06 2.24
CA ALA A 15 5.81 8.17 3.57
C ALA A 15 4.28 8.00 3.56
N GLU A 16 3.59 8.52 2.55
CA GLU A 16 2.14 8.25 2.39
C GLU A 16 1.85 6.76 2.16
N TRP A 17 2.69 6.06 1.39
CA TRP A 17 2.52 4.64 1.12
C TRP A 17 2.76 3.80 2.37
N GLU A 18 3.81 4.13 3.13
CA GLU A 18 4.10 3.52 4.43
C GLU A 18 2.95 3.72 5.41
N ARG A 19 2.45 4.95 5.53
CA ARG A 19 1.30 5.26 6.40
C ARG A 19 0.06 4.48 6.02
N ALA A 20 -0.26 4.43 4.73
CA ALA A 20 -1.38 3.64 4.21
C ALA A 20 -1.22 2.15 4.52
N TYR A 21 -0.01 1.61 4.38
CA TYR A 21 0.27 0.22 4.68
C TYR A 21 0.28 -0.08 6.19
N GLY A 22 0.62 0.91 7.03
CA GLY A 22 0.45 0.85 8.48
C GLY A 22 -1.00 0.53 8.86
N PHE A 23 -1.94 1.38 8.43
CA PHE A 23 -3.37 1.15 8.64
C PHE A 23 -3.86 -0.16 8.02
N TYR A 24 -3.32 -0.57 6.87
CA TYR A 24 -3.68 -1.86 6.25
C TYR A 24 -3.33 -3.07 7.14
N ARG A 25 -2.21 -3.00 7.86
CA ARG A 25 -1.78 -4.06 8.80
C ARG A 25 -2.57 -4.04 10.10
N GLU A 26 -2.91 -2.84 10.59
CA GLU A 26 -3.73 -2.65 11.80
C GLU A 26 -5.19 -3.04 11.61
N SER A 27 -5.67 -3.03 10.36
CA SER A 27 -7.04 -3.40 10.05
C SER A 27 -7.36 -4.83 10.54
N PRO A 28 -8.51 -5.03 11.22
CA PRO A 28 -8.92 -6.34 11.72
C PRO A 28 -9.13 -7.36 10.59
N GLY A 29 -9.58 -6.89 9.42
CA GLY A 29 -9.82 -7.73 8.24
C GLY A 29 -10.84 -8.85 8.47
N ASP A 30 -10.85 -9.81 7.54
CA ASP A 30 -11.66 -11.03 7.63
C ASP A 30 -10.74 -12.27 7.58
N PRO A 31 -10.44 -12.90 8.71
CA PRO A 31 -9.53 -14.05 8.74
C PRO A 31 -10.07 -15.30 8.04
N ARG A 32 -11.37 -15.35 7.71
CA ARG A 32 -12.04 -16.53 7.14
C ARG A 32 -12.23 -16.42 5.62
N ASP A 33 -12.30 -15.22 5.06
CA ASP A 33 -12.36 -14.98 3.61
C ASP A 33 -11.25 -14.03 3.14
N LYS A 34 -10.21 -14.59 2.53
CA LYS A 34 -9.05 -13.84 2.03
C LYS A 34 -9.40 -12.77 0.98
N LYS A 35 -10.47 -12.95 0.21
CA LYS A 35 -10.88 -12.00 -0.82
C LYS A 35 -11.59 -10.80 -0.21
N ASN A 36 -12.46 -11.06 0.76
CA ASN A 36 -13.15 -10.01 1.51
C ASN A 36 -12.18 -9.29 2.44
N ASP A 37 -11.24 -10.01 3.08
CA ASP A 37 -10.18 -9.48 3.93
C ASP A 37 -9.44 -8.32 3.27
N ARG A 38 -8.91 -8.53 2.06
CA ARG A 38 -8.18 -7.48 1.36
C ARG A 38 -9.07 -6.27 1.05
N THR A 39 -10.34 -6.49 0.74
CA THR A 39 -11.28 -5.41 0.41
C THR A 39 -11.64 -4.60 1.65
N GLU A 40 -11.93 -5.26 2.76
CA GLU A 40 -12.21 -4.61 4.05
C GLU A 40 -10.99 -3.84 4.57
N ARG A 41 -9.79 -4.42 4.49
CA ARG A 41 -8.55 -3.73 4.85
C ARG A 41 -8.31 -2.48 4.00
N ILE A 42 -8.56 -2.53 2.70
CA ILE A 42 -8.48 -1.34 1.84
C ILE A 42 -9.55 -0.31 2.23
N GLY A 43 -10.77 -0.76 2.56
CA GLY A 43 -11.84 0.09 3.06
C GLY A 43 -11.46 0.81 4.34
N TYR A 44 -10.83 0.11 5.28
CA TYR A 44 -10.31 0.69 6.52
C TYR A 44 -9.27 1.78 6.24
N VAL A 45 -8.30 1.51 5.36
CA VAL A 45 -7.31 2.53 4.94
C VAL A 45 -7.98 3.74 4.30
N ALA A 46 -9.00 3.52 3.47
CA ALA A 46 -9.75 4.59 2.83
C ALA A 46 -10.43 5.50 3.87
N GLN A 47 -11.02 4.92 4.92
CA GLN A 47 -11.62 5.66 6.03
C GLN A 47 -10.56 6.42 6.84
N MET A 48 -9.48 5.75 7.26
CA MET A 48 -8.45 6.35 8.12
C MET A 48 -7.69 7.51 7.47
N MET A 49 -7.59 7.51 6.13
CA MET A 49 -6.86 8.54 5.37
C MET A 49 -7.78 9.50 4.60
N SER A 50 -9.11 9.41 4.76
CA SER A 50 -10.08 10.20 3.98
C SER A 50 -9.85 10.10 2.47
N LEU A 51 -9.62 8.88 1.98
CA LEU A 51 -9.35 8.57 0.57
C LEU A 51 -10.52 7.82 -0.07
N THR A 52 -10.61 7.85 -1.39
CA THR A 52 -11.42 6.87 -2.11
C THR A 52 -10.81 5.47 -2.01
N HIS A 53 -11.65 4.43 -2.10
CA HIS A 53 -11.19 3.04 -2.13
C HIS A 53 -10.13 2.78 -3.22
N LYS A 54 -10.28 3.42 -4.40
CA LYS A 54 -9.31 3.31 -5.52
C LYS A 54 -7.96 3.92 -5.14
N GLN A 55 -7.95 5.07 -4.47
CA GLN A 55 -6.74 5.74 -4.01
C GLN A 55 -6.03 4.95 -2.90
N ALA A 56 -6.77 4.44 -1.92
CA ALA A 56 -6.23 3.58 -0.86
C ALA A 56 -5.57 2.32 -1.46
N LYS A 57 -6.30 1.62 -2.35
CA LYS A 57 -5.78 0.46 -3.09
C LYS A 57 -4.49 0.76 -3.84
N ARG A 58 -4.39 1.94 -4.47
CA ARG A 58 -3.20 2.35 -5.22
C ARG A 58 -1.99 2.54 -4.31
N ARG A 59 -2.16 3.20 -3.16
CA ARG A 59 -1.08 3.42 -2.16
C ARG A 59 -0.54 2.09 -1.62
N ILE A 60 -1.44 1.18 -1.23
CA ILE A 60 -1.07 -0.17 -0.76
C ILE A 60 -0.28 -0.93 -1.84
N ARG A 61 -0.77 -0.96 -3.09
CA ARG A 61 -0.07 -1.65 -4.19
C ARG A 61 1.27 -1.03 -4.53
N ASN A 62 1.39 0.30 -4.44
CA ASN A 62 2.64 0.99 -4.66
C ASN A 62 3.65 0.64 -3.57
N TYR A 63 3.23 0.59 -2.31
CA TYR A 63 4.06 0.11 -1.21
C TYR A 63 4.53 -1.33 -1.44
N GLU A 64 3.62 -2.27 -1.72
CA GLU A 64 3.95 -3.68 -2.00
C GLU A 64 4.92 -3.84 -3.18
N ALA A 65 4.80 -2.99 -4.21
CA ALA A 65 5.73 -2.99 -5.34
C ALA A 65 7.09 -2.41 -4.96
N TRP A 66 7.11 -1.29 -4.24
CA TRP A 66 8.35 -0.65 -3.77
C TRP A 66 9.14 -1.59 -2.85
N GLN A 67 8.50 -2.24 -1.88
CA GLN A 67 9.15 -3.22 -1.00
C GLN A 67 9.72 -4.42 -1.75
N ARG A 68 9.05 -4.90 -2.81
CA ARG A 68 9.61 -5.95 -3.69
C ARG A 68 10.83 -5.45 -4.46
N ASN A 69 10.81 -4.21 -4.94
CA ASN A 69 11.95 -3.62 -5.64
C ASN A 69 13.15 -3.44 -4.72
N LEU A 70 12.94 -3.00 -3.47
CA LEU A 70 13.98 -2.94 -2.44
C LEU A 70 14.58 -4.33 -2.18
N LYS A 71 13.73 -5.34 -1.98
CA LYS A 71 14.16 -6.73 -1.77
C LYS A 71 15.00 -7.28 -2.93
N ASN A 72 14.68 -6.88 -4.15
CA ASN A 72 15.38 -7.32 -5.36
C ASN A 72 16.59 -6.44 -5.70
N GLY A 73 16.93 -5.43 -4.88
CA GLY A 73 18.04 -4.51 -5.15
C GLY A 73 17.82 -3.60 -6.36
N LEU A 74 16.58 -3.45 -6.84
CA LEU A 74 16.24 -2.64 -8.01
C LEU A 74 16.09 -1.15 -7.69
N VAL A 75 15.87 -0.83 -6.42
CA VAL A 75 15.71 0.54 -5.91
C VAL A 75 16.48 0.62 -4.59
N ALA A 76 17.13 1.75 -4.32
CA ALA A 76 17.78 2.00 -3.04
C ALA A 76 16.74 2.33 -1.96
N SER A 77 16.98 1.82 -0.73
CA SER A 77 16.19 2.10 0.46
C SER A 77 16.25 3.57 0.86
#